data_AF-M1WR19-F1
#
_entry.id   AF-M1WR19-F1
#
_cell.length_a   1.000
_cell.length_b   1.000
_cell.length_c   1.000
_cell.angle_alpha   90.00
_cell.angle_beta   90.00
_cell.angle_gamma   90.00
#
_symmetry.space_group_name_H-M   'P 1'
#
loop_
_entity.id
_entity.type
_entity.pdbx_description
1 polymer ?
#
loop_
_entity_poly.entity_id
_entity_poly.type
_entity_poly.pdbx_seq_one_letter_code
_entity_poly.pdbx_strand_id
1 'polypeptide(L)'
;MSQQGLGELLAKWRDNARTWKIIFFVVLIVLLVLNVPFVSHHPHFGLDRYPGFFAGFGLFVGLGMVIIMKKIVQPFIKRKEDYYGD
;
A
#
# COMPACT_ATOMS: atom_id res chain seq x y z
N MET A 1 24.45 27.39 9.65
CA MET A 1 24.49 25.95 9.28
C MET A 1 23.34 25.65 8.35
N SER A 2 23.66 25.20 7.14
CA SER A 2 22.80 25.11 5.97
C SER A 2 21.70 24.03 6.09
N GLN A 3 20.49 24.46 6.43
CA GLN A 3 19.24 23.69 6.26
C GLN A 3 18.67 23.78 4.83
N GLN A 4 19.53 24.02 3.82
CA GLN A 4 19.09 24.41 2.47
C GLN A 4 18.85 23.21 1.52
N GLY A 5 19.26 21.99 1.88
CA GLY A 5 19.14 20.84 0.97
C GLY A 5 17.82 20.07 1.07
N LEU A 6 17.51 19.55 2.26
CA LEU A 6 16.42 18.56 2.42
C LEU A 6 15.03 19.18 2.32
N GLY A 7 14.82 20.38 2.89
CA GLY A 7 13.53 21.06 2.86
C GLY A 7 13.11 21.44 1.44
N GLU A 8 14.03 21.95 0.64
CA GLU A 8 13.79 22.32 -0.76
C GLU A 8 13.52 21.09 -1.64
N LEU A 9 14.27 20.00 -1.42
CA LEU A 9 14.03 18.74 -2.12
C LEU A 9 12.64 18.16 -1.82
N LEU A 10 12.24 18.12 -0.54
CA LEU A 10 10.92 17.65 -0.14
C LEU A 10 9.79 18.53 -0.67
N ALA A 11 9.98 19.86 -0.67
CA ALA A 11 9.04 20.81 -1.27
C ALA A 11 8.87 20.54 -2.77
N LYS A 12 9.98 20.37 -3.50
CA LYS A 12 9.97 20.04 -4.93
C LYS A 12 9.30 18.70 -5.23
N TRP A 13 9.47 17.71 -4.37
CA TRP A 13 8.81 16.41 -4.52
C TRP A 13 7.31 16.49 -4.27
N ARG A 14 6.90 17.27 -3.25
CA ARG A 14 5.50 17.58 -2.97
C ARG A 14 4.83 18.31 -4.13
N ASP A 15 5.49 19.30 -4.71
CA ASP A 15 4.94 20.07 -5.83
C ASP A 15 4.78 19.19 -7.08
N ASN A 16 5.63 18.17 -7.22
CA ASN A 16 5.56 17.17 -8.29
C ASN A 16 4.82 15.89 -7.91
N ALA A 17 4.04 15.88 -6.82
CA ALA A 17 3.39 14.66 -6.31
C ALA A 17 2.49 13.97 -7.35
N ARG A 18 1.93 14.70 -8.32
CA ARG A 18 1.18 14.12 -9.44
C ARG A 18 2.08 13.26 -10.33
N THR A 19 3.25 13.76 -10.69
CA THR A 19 4.24 13.05 -11.52
C THR A 19 4.74 11.81 -10.80
N TRP A 20 5.08 11.92 -9.52
CA TRP A 20 5.48 10.77 -8.69
C TRP A 20 4.39 9.71 -8.58
N LYS A 21 3.12 10.11 -8.44
CA LYS A 21 1.99 9.18 -8.48
C LYS A 21 1.88 8.45 -9.81
N ILE A 22 2.04 9.15 -10.93
CA ILE A 22 2.01 8.53 -12.27
C ILE A 22 3.18 7.54 -12.40
N ILE A 23 4.40 7.95 -12.06
CA ILE A 23 5.58 7.07 -12.09
C ILE A 23 5.36 5.83 -11.24
N PHE A 24 4.83 5.98 -10.03
CA PHE A 24 4.50 4.87 -9.15
C PHE A 24 3.56 3.86 -9.81
N PHE A 25 2.43 4.31 -10.37
CA PHE A 25 1.51 3.41 -11.06
C PHE A 25 2.10 2.79 -12.33
N VAL A 26 2.91 3.54 -13.10
CA VAL A 26 3.61 3.01 -14.27
C VAL A 26 4.55 1.87 -13.85
N VAL A 27 5.34 2.07 -12.79
CA VAL A 27 6.23 1.02 -12.25
C VAL A 27 5.43 -0.21 -11.81
N LEU A 28 4.30 -0.02 -11.13
CA LEU A 28 3.43 -1.14 -10.74
C LEU A 28 2.87 -1.91 -11.94
N ILE A 29 2.44 -1.22 -13.00
CA ILE A 29 1.94 -1.86 -14.22
C ILE A 29 3.06 -2.64 -14.90
N VAL A 30 4.26 -2.06 -15.00
CA VAL A 30 5.43 -2.75 -15.57
C VAL A 30 5.74 -4.02 -14.78
N LEU A 31 5.81 -3.95 -13.45
CA LEU A 31 6.02 -5.13 -12.60
C LEU A 31 4.92 -6.18 -12.77
N LEU A 32 3.67 -5.75 -12.92
CA LEU A 32 2.55 -6.67 -13.15
C LEU A 32 2.67 -7.38 -14.51
N VAL A 33 3.02 -6.66 -15.57
CA VAL A 33 3.24 -7.24 -16.91
C VAL A 33 4.42 -8.20 -16.90
N LEU A 34 5.51 -7.84 -16.20
CA LEU A 34 6.66 -8.72 -16.03
C LEU A 34 6.29 -10.03 -15.33
N ASN A 35 5.20 -10.10 -14.56
CA ASN A 35 4.76 -11.32 -13.89
C ASN A 35 4.23 -12.40 -14.86
N VAL A 36 3.74 -12.00 -16.05
CA VAL A 36 3.14 -12.90 -17.05
C VAL A 36 4.08 -14.03 -17.52
N PRO A 37 5.34 -13.77 -17.91
CA PRO A 37 6.26 -14.83 -18.34
C PRO A 37 6.78 -15.75 -17.22
N PHE A 38 6.65 -15.38 -15.94
CA PHE A 38 7.15 -16.16 -14.80
C PHE A 38 6.08 -17.06 -14.14
N VAL A 39 4.95 -17.29 -14.81
CA VAL A 39 3.91 -18.23 -14.37
C VAL A 39 4.35 -19.67 -14.64
N SER A 40 5.35 -20.13 -13.90
CA SER A 40 5.83 -21.52 -13.90
C SER A 40 5.87 -22.11 -12.49
N HIS A 41 5.09 -21.55 -11.56
CA HIS A 41 4.84 -22.19 -10.27
C HIS A 41 3.71 -23.20 -10.46
N HIS A 42 3.94 -24.44 -10.02
CA HIS A 42 2.90 -25.47 -9.99
C HIS A 42 1.67 -24.91 -9.24
N PRO A 43 0.52 -24.69 -9.90
CA PRO A 43 -0.64 -24.13 -9.24
C PRO A 43 -1.08 -25.05 -8.09
N HIS A 44 -1.06 -24.55 -6.86
CA HIS A 44 -1.57 -25.25 -5.69
C HIS A 44 -3.07 -25.03 -5.52
N PHE A 45 -3.61 -23.95 -6.12
CA PHE A 45 -5.02 -23.60 -6.10
C PHE A 45 -5.58 -23.43 -7.53
N GLY A 46 -6.90 -23.30 -7.70
CA GLY A 46 -7.44 -23.05 -9.05
C GLY A 46 -7.15 -21.63 -9.57
N LEU A 47 -6.98 -20.68 -8.65
CA LEU A 47 -6.90 -19.24 -8.92
C LEU A 47 -5.47 -18.70 -8.97
N ASP A 48 -4.48 -19.39 -8.40
CA ASP A 48 -3.06 -18.98 -8.44
C ASP A 48 -2.41 -19.23 -9.81
N ARG A 49 -3.10 -19.93 -10.72
CA ARG A 49 -2.74 -20.07 -12.13
C ARG A 49 -2.78 -18.74 -12.91
N TYR A 50 -3.53 -17.75 -12.43
CA TYR A 50 -3.67 -16.48 -13.14
C TYR A 50 -2.51 -15.52 -12.82
N PRO A 51 -1.86 -14.94 -13.84
CA PRO A 51 -0.84 -13.92 -13.62
C PRO A 51 -1.43 -12.74 -12.85
N GLY A 52 -0.75 -12.30 -11.79
CA GLY A 52 -1.23 -11.21 -10.93
C GLY A 52 -2.20 -11.60 -9.81
N PHE A 53 -2.56 -12.89 -9.64
CA PHE A 53 -3.42 -13.33 -8.53
C PHE A 53 -2.87 -12.88 -7.16
N PHE A 54 -1.60 -13.13 -6.89
CA PHE A 54 -0.96 -12.76 -5.62
C PHE A 54 -0.88 -11.23 -5.42
N ALA A 55 -0.69 -10.47 -6.50
CA ALA A 55 -0.66 -9.01 -6.43
C ALA A 55 -2.05 -8.44 -6.05
N GLY A 56 -3.11 -8.95 -6.69
CA GLY A 56 -4.49 -8.61 -6.33
C GLY A 56 -4.84 -9.06 -4.91
N PHE A 57 -4.54 -10.31 -4.57
CA PHE A 57 -4.78 -10.86 -3.23
C PHE A 57 -4.11 -10.01 -2.15
N GLY A 58 -2.82 -9.71 -2.27
CA GLY A 58 -2.09 -8.90 -1.31
C GLY A 58 -2.67 -7.49 -1.16
N LEU A 59 -3.06 -6.86 -2.27
CA LEU A 59 -3.67 -5.53 -2.25
C LEU A 59 -5.03 -5.54 -1.55
N PHE A 60 -5.94 -6.42 -1.96
CA PHE A 60 -7.31 -6.45 -1.42
C PHE A 60 -7.36 -6.95 0.02
N VAL A 61 -6.60 -8.00 0.35
CA VAL A 61 -6.54 -8.53 1.73
C VAL A 61 -5.84 -7.54 2.64
N GLY A 62 -4.73 -6.93 2.21
CA GLY A 62 -4.03 -5.90 2.98
C GLY A 62 -4.92 -4.68 3.24
N LEU A 63 -5.56 -4.15 2.19
CA LEU A 63 -6.47 -3.01 2.33
C LEU A 63 -7.67 -3.37 3.22
N GLY A 64 -8.25 -4.55 3.03
CA GLY A 64 -9.32 -5.07 3.88
C GLY A 64 -8.91 -5.14 5.34
N MET A 65 -7.72 -5.67 5.64
CA MET A 65 -7.17 -5.74 6.99
C MET A 65 -7.02 -4.35 7.62
N VAL A 66 -6.48 -3.36 6.88
CA VAL A 66 -6.35 -1.98 7.37
C VAL A 66 -7.71 -1.36 7.65
N ILE A 67 -8.70 -1.59 6.78
CA ILE A 67 -10.06 -1.08 6.97
C ILE A 67 -10.71 -1.74 8.20
N ILE A 68 -10.59 -3.05 8.35
CA ILE A 68 -11.09 -3.82 9.51
C ILE A 68 -10.44 -3.29 10.80
N MET A 69 -9.12 -3.12 10.79
CA MET A 69 -8.38 -2.58 11.92
C MET A 69 -8.91 -1.20 12.32
N LYS A 70 -9.08 -0.29 11.35
CA LYS A 70 -9.54 1.08 11.61
C LYS A 70 -11.01 1.15 12.02
N LYS A 71 -11.89 0.34 11.40
CA LYS A 71 -13.35 0.46 11.59
C LYS A 71 -13.90 -0.42 12.70
N ILE A 72 -13.26 -1.54 13.01
CA ILE A 72 -13.79 -2.53 13.96
C ILE A 72 -12.88 -2.59 15.18
N VAL A 73 -11.59 -2.85 14.97
CA VAL A 73 -10.65 -3.07 16.08
C VAL A 73 -10.37 -1.78 16.84
N GLN A 74 -10.10 -0.68 16.14
CA GLN A 74 -9.82 0.61 16.76
C GLN A 74 -10.95 1.08 17.69
N PRO A 75 -12.24 1.14 17.29
CA PRO A 75 -13.30 1.55 18.21
C PRO A 75 -13.56 0.53 19.33
N PHE A 76 -13.30 -0.76 19.09
CA PHE A 76 -13.42 -1.78 20.13
C PHE A 76 -12.36 -1.63 21.23
N ILE A 77 -11.13 -1.30 20.85
CA ILE A 77 -10.01 -1.07 21.79
C ILE A 77 -10.05 0.34 22.37
N LYS A 78 -10.68 1.32 21.69
CA LYS A 78 -10.71 2.71 22.13
C LYS A 78 -11.38 2.80 23.51
N ARG A 79 -10.54 2.95 24.53
CA ARG A 79 -10.92 3.16 25.93
C ARG A 79 -11.68 4.49 26.03
N LYS A 80 -12.73 4.53 26.85
CA LYS A 80 -13.40 5.79 27.21
C LYS A 80 -12.40 6.71 27.91
N GLU A 81 -12.39 7.98 27.55
CA GLU A 81 -11.39 8.94 28.02
C GLU A 81 -11.57 9.31 29.50
N ASP A 82 -12.75 9.03 30.08
CA ASP A 82 -13.07 9.26 31.50
C ASP A 82 -12.43 8.25 32.47
N TYR A 83 -11.48 7.43 32.01
CA TYR A 83 -10.90 6.35 32.84
C TYR A 83 -9.89 6.82 33.90
N TYR A 84 -9.38 8.06 33.79
CA TYR A 84 -8.41 8.61 34.74
C TYR A 84 -8.99 9.66 35.72
N GLY A 85 -10.30 9.92 35.70
CA GLY A 85 -10.92 10.94 36.58
C GLY A 85 -10.52 12.37 36.19
N ASP A 86 -11.38 13.36 36.36
CA ASP A 86 -11.53 14.14 37.61
C ASP A 86 -11.02 13.48 38.91
#